data_AF-A0A800ERU1-F1
#
_entry.id   AF-A0A800ERU1-F1
#
_cell.length_a   1.000
_cell.length_b   1.000
_cell.length_c   1.000
_cell.angle_alpha   90.00
_cell.angle_beta   90.00
_cell.angle_gamma   90.00
#
_symmetry.space_group_name_H-M   'P 1'
#
loop_
_entity.id
_entity.type
_entity.pdbx_description
1 polymer ?
#
loop_
_entity_poly.entity_id
_entity_poly.type
_entity_poly.pdbx_seq_one_letter_code
_entity_poly.pdbx_strand_id
1 'polypeptide(L)'
;MSSLPNPSLWGRVAWGTFWTWDARLTFTLLLWFIFLAYFLVRRTPMNQNQGVRFAAVLAILGGLDIPLIHMSVYWFPTLHPEPVYLRPEGPTADSEFTITLIVAFCVYTLLFLGLLVLRYAVEVAEREWTLRSIRLGRAT
;
A
#
# COMPACT_ATOMS: atom_id res chain seq x y z
N MET A 1 -21.39 -27.99 16.81
CA MET A 1 -20.39 -27.55 15.81
C MET A 1 -20.10 -26.08 16.10
N SER A 2 -18.92 -25.79 16.62
CA SER A 2 -18.48 -24.43 16.95
C SER A 2 -18.46 -23.59 15.67
N SER A 3 -19.24 -22.51 15.66
CA SER A 3 -19.16 -21.46 14.64
C SER A 3 -17.76 -20.86 14.71
N LEU A 4 -16.90 -21.21 13.77
CA LEU A 4 -15.61 -20.54 13.59
C LEU A 4 -15.88 -19.02 13.49
N PRO A 5 -15.10 -18.16 14.17
CA PRO A 5 -15.24 -16.72 14.00
C PRO A 5 -15.06 -16.41 12.52
N ASN A 6 -16.10 -15.92 11.86
CA ASN A 6 -15.99 -15.47 10.49
C ASN A 6 -15.07 -14.25 10.51
N PRO A 7 -13.90 -14.27 9.83
CA PRO A 7 -12.94 -13.18 9.88
C PRO A 7 -13.51 -11.83 9.44
N SER A 8 -14.66 -11.82 8.75
CA SER A 8 -15.40 -10.62 8.36
C SER A 8 -16.39 -10.07 9.40
N LEU A 9 -16.36 -10.53 10.66
CA LEU A 9 -17.34 -10.13 11.69
C LEU A 9 -17.47 -8.60 11.84
N TRP A 10 -16.36 -7.87 11.72
CA TRP A 10 -16.37 -6.40 11.79
C TRP A 10 -17.19 -5.77 10.66
N GLY A 11 -17.16 -6.36 9.45
CA GLY A 11 -17.87 -5.84 8.28
C GLY A 11 -19.37 -5.81 8.56
N ARG A 12 -19.91 -6.90 9.09
CA ARG A 12 -21.33 -6.98 9.45
C ARG A 12 -21.71 -5.94 10.51
N VAL A 13 -20.84 -5.69 11.49
CA VAL A 13 -21.10 -4.71 12.56
C VAL A 13 -21.05 -3.27 12.05
N ALA A 14 -20.06 -2.93 11.22
CA ALA A 14 -19.85 -1.56 10.77
C ALA A 14 -20.72 -1.18 9.55
N TRP A 15 -20.98 -2.13 8.65
CA TRP A 15 -21.59 -1.88 7.34
C TRP A 15 -22.87 -2.68 7.08
N GLY A 16 -23.31 -3.52 8.04
CA GLY A 16 -24.53 -4.34 7.91
C GLY A 16 -24.38 -5.57 6.98
N THR A 17 -23.23 -5.75 6.35
CA THR A 17 -22.92 -6.89 5.45
C THR A 17 -21.46 -7.33 5.63
N PHE A 18 -21.12 -8.55 5.21
CA PHE A 18 -19.75 -9.05 5.30
C PHE A 18 -18.90 -8.50 4.14
N TRP A 19 -18.38 -9.37 3.28
CA TRP A 19 -17.71 -9.00 2.04
C TRP A 19 -18.73 -8.85 0.92
N THR A 20 -18.62 -7.77 0.16
CA THR A 20 -19.34 -7.56 -1.10
C THR A 20 -18.35 -7.53 -2.25
N TRP A 21 -18.79 -8.00 -3.42
CA TRP A 21 -18.00 -7.97 -4.65
C TRP A 21 -18.23 -6.66 -5.44
N ASP A 22 -18.32 -5.54 -4.73
CA ASP A 22 -18.40 -4.25 -5.40
C ASP A 22 -17.06 -3.88 -6.04
N ALA A 23 -17.09 -2.94 -6.98
CA ALA A 23 -15.92 -2.55 -7.75
C ALA A 23 -14.78 -2.05 -6.85
N ARG A 24 -15.07 -1.26 -5.82
CA ARG A 24 -14.05 -0.67 -4.95
C ARG A 24 -13.34 -1.72 -4.12
N LEU A 25 -14.10 -2.62 -3.48
CA LEU A 25 -13.54 -3.71 -2.70
C LEU A 25 -12.76 -4.69 -3.59
N THR A 26 -13.27 -4.98 -4.80
CA THR A 26 -12.60 -5.89 -5.74
C THR A 26 -11.28 -5.31 -6.26
N PHE A 27 -11.23 -4.04 -6.66
CA PHE A 27 -9.97 -3.39 -7.04
C PHE A 27 -9.01 -3.28 -5.85
N THR A 28 -9.50 -3.00 -4.64
CA THR A 28 -8.64 -2.98 -3.44
C THR A 28 -8.05 -4.37 -3.15
N LEU A 29 -8.82 -5.45 -3.35
CA LEU A 29 -8.34 -6.83 -3.22
C LEU A 29 -7.31 -7.16 -4.32
N LEU A 30 -7.54 -6.70 -5.56
CA LEU A 30 -6.59 -6.84 -6.65
C LEU A 30 -5.26 -6.14 -6.31
N LEU A 31 -5.31 -4.89 -5.82
CA LEU A 31 -4.13 -4.16 -5.35
C LEU A 31 -3.37 -4.96 -4.31
N TRP A 32 -4.07 -5.57 -3.35
CA TRP A 32 -3.47 -6.40 -2.32
C TRP A 32 -2.70 -7.60 -2.92
N PHE A 33 -3.27 -8.28 -3.91
CA PHE A 33 -2.57 -9.36 -4.63
C PHE A 33 -1.38 -8.85 -5.44
N ILE A 34 -1.47 -7.67 -6.06
CA ILE A 34 -0.34 -7.05 -6.76
C ILE A 34 0.80 -6.76 -5.76
N PHE A 35 0.49 -6.25 -4.57
CA PHE A 35 1.48 -6.02 -3.51
C PHE A 35 2.13 -7.33 -3.03
N LEU A 36 1.35 -8.38 -2.80
CA LEU A 36 1.89 -9.69 -2.46
C LEU A 36 2.81 -10.23 -3.55
N ALA A 37 2.38 -10.17 -4.81
CA ALA A 37 3.16 -10.62 -5.95
C ALA A 37 4.47 -9.84 -6.04
N TYR A 38 4.43 -8.52 -5.84
CA TYR A 38 5.61 -7.67 -5.84
C TYR A 38 6.62 -8.09 -4.77
N PHE A 39 6.18 -8.33 -3.53
CA PHE A 39 7.06 -8.78 -2.46
C PHE A 39 7.62 -10.19 -2.71
N LEU A 40 6.80 -11.09 -3.26
CA LEU A 40 7.23 -12.44 -3.61
C LEU A 40 8.34 -12.41 -4.68
N VAL A 41 8.14 -11.64 -5.75
CA VAL A 41 9.15 -11.48 -6.82
C VAL A 41 10.44 -10.89 -6.27
N ARG A 42 10.36 -9.87 -5.38
CA ARG A 42 11.54 -9.26 -4.74
C ARG A 42 12.31 -10.21 -3.83
N ARG A 43 11.65 -11.23 -3.26
CA ARG A 43 12.27 -12.22 -2.35
C ARG A 43 12.73 -13.50 -3.06
N THR A 44 12.29 -13.73 -4.29
CA THR A 44 12.63 -14.95 -5.02
C THR A 44 14.02 -14.81 -5.66
N PRO A 45 14.90 -15.82 -5.55
CA PRO A 45 16.20 -15.82 -6.22
C PRO A 45 16.02 -16.11 -7.72
N MET A 46 15.46 -15.14 -8.46
CA MET A 46 15.40 -15.18 -9.92
C MET A 46 16.67 -14.54 -10.52
N ASN A 47 16.93 -14.78 -11.80
CA ASN A 47 17.90 -13.99 -12.57
C ASN A 47 17.65 -12.49 -12.32
N GLN A 48 18.64 -11.76 -11.81
CA GLN A 48 18.49 -10.37 -11.34
C GLN A 48 17.73 -9.48 -12.34
N ASN A 49 18.05 -9.60 -13.63
CA ASN A 49 17.41 -8.81 -14.69
C ASN A 49 15.92 -9.14 -14.89
N GLN A 50 15.51 -10.40 -14.70
CA GLN A 50 14.10 -10.78 -14.85
C GLN A 50 13.29 -10.35 -13.64
N GLY A 51 13.79 -10.61 -12.42
CA GLY A 51 13.10 -10.22 -11.17
C GLY A 51 12.85 -8.72 -11.07
N VAL A 52 13.85 -7.89 -11.45
CA VAL A 52 13.70 -6.42 -11.47
C VAL A 52 12.63 -5.97 -12.48
N ARG A 53 12.60 -6.57 -13.67
CA ARG A 53 11.59 -6.22 -14.69
C ARG A 53 10.18 -6.60 -14.26
N PHE A 54 9.98 -7.81 -13.74
CA PHE A 54 8.67 -8.23 -13.23
C PHE A 54 8.20 -7.37 -12.06
N ALA A 55 9.09 -7.06 -11.12
CA ALA A 55 8.77 -6.17 -10.00
C ALA A 55 8.38 -4.75 -10.49
N ALA A 56 9.05 -4.23 -11.51
CA ALA A 56 8.70 -2.92 -12.10
C ALA A 56 7.32 -2.94 -12.77
N VAL A 57 6.99 -3.99 -13.54
CA VAL A 57 5.67 -4.14 -14.16
C VAL A 57 4.57 -4.22 -13.09
N LEU A 58 4.76 -5.04 -12.06
CA LEU A 58 3.80 -5.14 -10.95
C LEU A 58 3.62 -3.80 -10.22
N ALA A 59 4.70 -3.05 -9.99
CA ALA A 59 4.62 -1.74 -9.37
C ALA A 59 3.84 -0.73 -10.23
N ILE A 60 4.05 -0.74 -11.55
CA ILE A 60 3.29 0.10 -12.48
C ILE A 60 1.81 -0.27 -12.47
N LEU A 61 1.49 -1.57 -12.55
CA LEU A 61 0.11 -2.05 -12.50
C LEU A 61 -0.59 -1.66 -11.20
N GLY A 62 0.07 -1.84 -10.06
CA GLY A 62 -0.47 -1.40 -8.77
C GLY A 62 -0.65 0.12 -8.69
N GLY A 63 0.27 0.88 -9.27
CA GLY A 63 0.16 2.34 -9.37
C GLY A 63 -1.03 2.79 -10.23
N LEU A 64 -1.33 2.08 -11.32
CA LEU A 64 -2.49 2.33 -12.17
C LEU A 64 -3.81 1.87 -11.54
N ASP A 65 -3.77 0.86 -10.68
CA ASP A 65 -4.95 0.37 -9.96
C ASP A 65 -5.46 1.36 -8.91
N ILE A 66 -4.57 2.13 -8.27
CA ILE A 66 -4.95 3.17 -7.29
C ILE A 66 -5.95 4.20 -7.85
N PRO A 67 -5.71 4.88 -8.99
CA PRO A 67 -6.70 5.79 -9.56
C PRO A 67 -7.96 5.06 -10.02
N LEU A 68 -7.89 3.79 -10.44
CA LEU A 68 -9.10 3.01 -10.75
C LEU A 68 -9.96 2.77 -9.51
N ILE A 69 -9.36 2.44 -8.36
CA ILE A 69 -10.05 2.34 -7.07
C ILE A 69 -10.72 3.68 -6.73
N HIS A 70 -10.01 4.80 -6.89
CA HIS A 70 -10.60 6.12 -6.61
C HIS A 70 -11.78 6.42 -7.53
N MET A 71 -11.62 6.21 -8.84
CA MET A 71 -12.68 6.47 -9.81
C MET A 71 -13.89 5.54 -9.64
N SER A 72 -13.68 4.34 -9.10
CA SER A 72 -14.78 3.42 -8.77
C SER A 72 -15.81 4.03 -7.81
N VAL A 73 -15.41 5.01 -7.00
CA VAL A 73 -16.31 5.77 -6.10
C VAL A 73 -17.39 6.51 -6.89
N TYR A 74 -17.03 7.07 -8.04
CA TYR A 74 -17.94 7.87 -8.87
C TYR A 74 -18.68 7.01 -9.91
N TRP A 75 -18.03 5.98 -10.43
CA TRP A 75 -18.63 5.14 -11.48
C TRP A 75 -19.67 4.15 -10.95
N PHE A 76 -19.50 3.68 -9.71
CA PHE A 76 -20.35 2.66 -9.12
C PHE A 76 -20.93 3.16 -7.79
N PRO A 77 -22.21 3.56 -7.76
CA PRO A 77 -22.90 3.85 -6.51
C PRO A 77 -22.95 2.56 -5.68
N THR A 78 -22.39 2.60 -4.48
CA THR A 78 -22.34 1.45 -3.56
C THR A 78 -22.74 1.88 -2.15
N LEU A 79 -22.58 0.99 -1.17
CA LEU A 79 -22.89 1.24 0.23
C LEU A 79 -21.96 2.29 0.89
N HIS A 80 -20.92 2.73 0.18
CA HIS A 80 -19.97 3.70 0.69
C HIS A 80 -20.45 5.15 0.53
N PRO A 81 -20.27 6.00 1.56
CA PRO A 81 -20.54 7.43 1.47
C PRO A 81 -19.75 8.11 0.35
N GLU A 82 -20.32 9.19 -0.17
CA GLU A 82 -19.65 10.06 -1.13
C GLU A 82 -18.41 10.75 -0.52
N PRO A 83 -17.45 11.18 -1.36
CA PRO A 83 -16.27 11.90 -0.89
C PRO A 83 -16.66 13.14 -0.08
N VAL A 84 -15.87 13.48 0.95
CA VAL A 84 -16.15 14.66 1.80
C VAL A 84 -15.29 15.87 1.41
N TYR A 85 -14.05 15.64 0.95
CA TYR A 85 -13.09 16.69 0.63
C TYR A 85 -12.89 16.91 -0.87
N LEU A 86 -12.79 15.83 -1.65
CA LEU A 86 -12.53 15.88 -3.10
C LEU A 86 -13.84 15.87 -3.90
N ARG A 87 -14.78 16.74 -3.53
CA ARG A 87 -16.03 16.91 -4.27
C ARG A 87 -15.93 18.09 -5.24
N PRO A 88 -16.62 18.06 -6.39
CA PRO A 88 -16.70 19.20 -7.29
C PRO A 88 -17.25 20.48 -6.63
N GLU A 89 -18.12 20.32 -5.63
CA GLU A 89 -18.82 21.40 -4.91
C GLU A 89 -18.01 21.97 -3.73
N GLY A 90 -16.86 21.36 -3.40
CA GLY A 90 -16.01 21.74 -2.28
C GLY A 90 -16.18 20.87 -1.03
N PRO A 91 -15.33 21.09 0.00
CA PRO A 91 -15.32 20.26 1.21
C PRO A 91 -16.56 20.48 2.09
N THR A 92 -17.17 19.40 2.58
CA THR A 92 -18.30 19.46 3.52
C THR A 92 -17.94 19.04 4.95
N ALA A 93 -16.66 18.76 5.22
CA ALA A 93 -16.19 18.34 6.55
C ALA A 93 -16.13 19.51 7.53
N ASP A 94 -16.36 19.21 8.81
CA ASP A 94 -16.06 20.15 9.89
C ASP A 94 -14.55 20.45 9.97
N SER A 95 -14.24 21.63 10.49
CA SER A 95 -12.90 22.13 10.76
C SER A 95 -12.07 21.18 11.62
N GLU A 96 -12.67 20.56 12.65
CA GLU A 96 -11.97 19.62 13.56
C GLU A 96 -11.44 18.37 12.83
N PHE A 97 -12.25 17.78 11.95
CA PHE A 97 -11.82 16.65 11.12
C PHE A 97 -10.68 17.05 10.18
N THR A 98 -10.75 18.26 9.64
CA THR A 98 -9.74 18.78 8.71
C THR A 98 -8.40 18.99 9.40
N ILE A 99 -8.40 19.55 10.60
CA ILE A 99 -7.18 19.71 11.40
C ILE A 99 -6.58 18.34 11.71
N THR A 100 -7.41 17.39 12.14
CA THR A 100 -6.96 16.03 12.45
C THR A 100 -6.34 15.34 11.23
N LEU A 101 -6.98 15.49 10.06
CA LEU A 101 -6.47 14.95 8.79
C LEU A 101 -5.10 15.55 8.43
N ILE A 102 -4.94 16.88 8.51
CA ILE A 102 -3.69 17.57 8.18
C ILE A 102 -2.58 17.16 9.15
N VAL A 103 -2.86 17.15 10.46
CA VAL A 103 -1.89 16.75 11.48
C VAL A 103 -1.44 15.30 11.26
N ALA A 104 -2.40 14.38 11.08
CA ALA A 104 -2.09 12.98 10.79
C ALA A 104 -1.25 12.84 9.51
N PHE A 105 -1.65 13.53 8.42
CA PHE A 105 -0.92 13.52 7.16
C PHE A 105 0.53 13.97 7.33
N CYS A 106 0.76 15.09 8.04
CA CYS A 106 2.10 15.60 8.31
C CYS A 106 2.93 14.61 9.15
N VAL A 107 2.36 14.06 10.22
CA VAL A 107 3.05 13.09 11.09
C VAL A 107 3.44 11.84 10.32
N TYR A 108 2.51 11.24 9.57
CA TYR A 108 2.78 10.05 8.77
C TYR A 108 3.79 10.32 7.65
N THR A 109 3.75 11.50 7.03
CA THR A 109 4.73 11.90 6.01
C THR A 109 6.13 12.02 6.61
N LEU A 110 6.27 12.69 7.75
CA LEU A 110 7.55 12.82 8.45
C LEU A 110 8.07 11.46 8.92
N LEU A 111 7.19 10.60 9.46
CA LEU A 111 7.54 9.23 9.83
C LEU A 111 8.03 8.44 8.62
N PHE A 112 7.33 8.50 7.50
CA PHE A 112 7.73 7.84 6.26
C PHE A 112 9.10 8.31 5.78
N LEU A 113 9.34 9.63 5.73
CA LEU A 113 10.63 10.19 5.32
C LEU A 113 11.76 9.75 6.27
N GLY A 114 11.50 9.76 7.59
CA GLY A 114 12.45 9.26 8.58
C GLY A 114 12.81 7.78 8.36
N LEU A 115 11.81 6.92 8.16
CA LEU A 115 12.02 5.51 7.87
C LEU A 115 12.72 5.28 6.51
N LEU A 116 12.43 6.10 5.51
CA LEU A 116 13.07 6.03 4.20
C LEU A 116 14.56 6.36 4.29
N VAL A 117 14.90 7.45 5.00
CA VAL A 117 16.30 7.84 5.25
C VAL A 117 17.02 6.74 6.04
N LEU A 118 16.39 6.19 7.07
CA LEU A 118 16.94 5.07 7.85
C LEU A 118 17.21 3.85 6.96
N ARG A 119 16.24 3.45 6.13
CA ARG A 119 16.39 2.30 5.22
C ARG A 119 17.52 2.52 4.22
N TYR A 120 17.64 3.73 3.68
CA TYR A 120 18.73 4.10 2.78
C TYR A 120 20.10 4.05 3.47
N ALA A 121 20.21 4.59 4.69
CA ALA A 121 21.44 4.55 5.47
C ALA A 121 21.90 3.11 5.76
N VAL A 122 20.97 2.21 6.12
CA VAL A 122 21.26 0.78 6.32
C VAL A 122 21.80 0.14 5.04
N GLU A 123 21.16 0.40 3.90
CA GLU A 123 21.58 -0.15 2.60
C GLU A 123 22.99 0.32 2.19
N VAL A 124 23.33 1.59 2.44
CA VAL A 124 24.68 2.11 2.18
C VAL A 124 25.71 1.43 3.09
N ALA A 125 25.42 1.29 4.38
CA ALA A 125 26.30 0.64 5.33
C ALA A 125 26.56 -0.84 4.98
N GLU A 126 25.53 -1.58 4.59
CA GLU A 126 25.65 -2.98 4.13
C GLU A 126 26.51 -3.10 2.86
N ARG A 127 26.37 -2.17 1.91
CA ARG A 127 27.19 -2.11 0.69
C ARG A 127 28.65 -1.84 1.02
N GLU A 128 28.94 -0.88 1.89
CA GLU A 128 30.30 -0.57 2.32
C GLU A 128 30.95 -1.76 3.03
N TRP A 129 30.21 -2.42 3.93
CA TRP A 129 30.67 -3.63 4.62
C TRP A 129 31.03 -4.75 3.63
N THR A 130 30.16 -4.99 2.64
CA THR A 130 30.36 -6.00 1.59
C THR A 130 31.59 -5.69 0.72
N LEU A 131 31.81 -4.42 0.36
CA LEU A 131 32.99 -4.03 -0.42
C LEU A 131 34.28 -4.19 0.37
N ARG A 132 34.27 -3.89 1.68
CA ARG A 132 35.43 -4.06 2.56
C ARG A 132 35.78 -5.54 2.74
N SER A 133 34.80 -6.42 2.94
CA SER A 133 35.05 -7.86 3.10
C SER A 133 35.67 -8.48 1.85
N ILE A 134 35.23 -8.08 0.65
CA ILE A 134 35.81 -8.53 -0.62
C ILE A 134 37.28 -8.07 -0.76
N ARG A 135 37.60 -6.82 -0.38
CA ARG A 135 38.98 -6.30 -0.45
C ARG A 135 39.93 -7.04 0.49
N LEU A 136 39.49 -7.32 1.72
CA LEU A 136 40.29 -8.03 2.72
C LEU A 136 40.48 -9.50 2.36
N GLY A 137 39.45 -10.17 1.84
CA GLY A 137 39.54 -11.58 1.41
C GLY A 137 40.33 -11.82 0.11
N ARG A 138 40.69 -10.75 -0.62
CA ARG A 138 41.55 -10.82 -1.82
C ARG A 138 43.02 -10.50 -1.52
N ALA A 139 43.34 -10.08 -0.30
CA ALA A 139 44.69 -9.73 0.15
C ALA A 139 45.42 -10.88 0.87
N THR A 140 44.81 -12.07 0.92
CA THR A 140 45.33 -13.31 1.50
C THR A 140 45.31 -14.41 0.44
#